data_AF-A0A497GZK8-F1
#
_entry.id   AF-A0A497GZK8-F1
#
_cell.length_a   1.000
_cell.length_b   1.000
_cell.length_c   1.000
_cell.angle_alpha   90.00
_cell.angle_beta   90.00
_cell.angle_gamma   90.00
#
_symmetry.space_group_name_H-M   'P 1'
#
loop_
_entity.id
_entity.type
_entity.pdbx_description
1 polymer ?
#
loop_
_entity_poly.entity_id
_entity_poly.type
_entity_poly.pdbx_seq_one_letter_code
_entity_poly.pdbx_strand_id
1 'polypeptide(L)' 'LLCQITSRKIRKDKYSVELGKNDTVGGSLQIDSYIRANMIFTASKAQIFKKICRVRDAQYRRVVEIIYSIIRK' A
#
# COMPACT_ATOMS: atom_id res chain seq x y z
N LEU A 1 -8.74 6.42 -6.49
CA LEU A 1 -7.41 5.87 -6.82
C LEU A 1 -7.00 4.90 -5.74
N LEU A 2 -6.49 3.73 -6.12
CA LEU A 2 -6.06 2.66 -5.23
C LEU A 2 -4.65 2.21 -5.63
N CYS A 3 -3.99 1.50 -4.73
CA CYS A 3 -2.68 0.89 -4.91
C CYS A 3 -2.77 -0.57 -4.48
N GLN A 4 -2.12 -1.47 -5.22
CA GLN A 4 -2.14 -2.90 -4.89
C GLN A 4 -1.37 -3.18 -3.59
N ILE A 5 -1.89 -4.14 -2.79
CA ILE A 5 -1.20 -4.77 -1.66
C ILE A 5 -1.05 -6.27 -1.94
N THR A 6 0.10 -6.86 -1.67
CA THR A 6 0.34 -8.30 -1.85
C THR A 6 1.25 -8.88 -0.78
N SER A 7 0.98 -10.11 -0.34
CA SER A 7 1.85 -10.91 0.53
C SER A 7 2.78 -11.84 -0.25
N ARG A 8 2.68 -11.86 -1.59
CA ARG A 8 3.56 -12.69 -2.43
C ARG A 8 5.00 -12.22 -2.22
N LYS A 9 5.94 -13.18 -2.14
CA LYS A 9 7.37 -12.89 -2.18
C LYS A 9 7.70 -12.24 -3.52
N ILE A 10 7.74 -10.92 -3.53
CA ILE A 10 8.20 -10.12 -4.64
C ILE A 10 9.69 -9.82 -4.45
N ARG A 11 10.44 -9.70 -5.55
CA ARG A 11 11.77 -9.12 -5.49
C ARG A 11 11.63 -7.68 -4.99
N LYS A 12 12.24 -7.35 -3.86
CA LYS A 12 12.21 -5.98 -3.32
C LYS A 12 12.78 -5.04 -4.37
N ASP A 13 12.04 -3.98 -4.66
CA ASP A 13 12.42 -2.89 -5.55
C ASP A 13 12.09 -1.55 -4.91
N LYS A 14 12.50 -0.46 -5.57
CA LYS A 14 12.30 0.91 -5.08
C LYS A 14 10.83 1.36 -5.04
N TYR A 15 9.92 0.58 -5.62
CA TYR A 15 8.48 0.87 -5.64
C TYR A 15 7.72 0.09 -4.57
N SER A 16 8.42 -0.77 -3.81
CA SER A 16 7.85 -1.58 -2.75
C SER A 16 7.94 -0.88 -1.41
N VAL A 17 6.83 -0.82 -0.68
CA VAL A 17 6.80 -0.40 0.72
C VAL A 17 6.32 -1.57 1.56
N GLU A 18 7.16 -2.02 2.49
CA GLU A 18 6.80 -3.07 3.45
C GLU A 18 5.66 -2.61 4.36
N LEU A 19 4.78 -3.55 4.71
CA LEU A 19 3.66 -3.30 5.59
C LEU A 19 3.55 -4.47 6.56
N GLY A 20 4.14 -4.29 7.73
CA GLY A 20 4.04 -5.22 8.84
C GLY A 20 2.94 -4.86 9.83
N LYS A 21 2.75 -5.69 10.85
CA LYS A 21 1.73 -5.47 11.90
C LYS A 21 1.85 -4.09 12.57
N ASN A 22 3.08 -3.62 12.82
CA ASN A 22 3.33 -2.34 13.49
C ASN A 22 3.11 -1.12 12.60
N ASP A 23 2.91 -1.30 11.29
CA ASP A 23 2.70 -0.22 10.32
C ASP A 23 1.23 0.16 10.13
N THR A 24 0.34 -0.45 10.91
CA THR A 24 -1.11 -0.29 10.80
C THR A 24 -1.75 0.17 12.11
N VAL A 25 -2.93 0.77 12.01
CA VAL A 25 -3.78 1.22 13.13
C VAL A 25 -5.24 0.81 12.90
N GLY A 26 -5.96 0.53 13.99
CA GLY A 26 -7.37 0.13 13.95
C GLY A 26 -7.61 -1.24 13.28
N GLY A 27 -6.64 -2.13 13.35
CA GLY A 27 -6.60 -3.44 12.69
C GLY A 27 -5.22 -3.71 12.09
N SER A 28 -4.99 -4.92 11.58
CA SER A 28 -3.76 -5.29 10.86
C SER A 28 -4.03 -6.28 9.73
N LEU A 29 -3.07 -6.43 8.83
CA LEU A 29 -3.03 -7.60 7.93
C LEU A 29 -2.59 -8.84 8.71
N GLN A 30 -3.03 -10.01 8.28
CA GLN A 30 -2.66 -11.29 8.88
C GLN A 30 -1.26 -11.75 8.48
N ILE A 31 -0.77 -11.27 7.33
CA ILE A 31 0.52 -11.63 6.76
C ILE A 31 1.23 -10.35 6.40
N ASP A 32 2.51 -10.25 6.74
CA ASP A 32 3.38 -9.17 6.29
C ASP A 32 3.30 -9.05 4.76
N SER A 33 3.08 -7.83 4.31
CA SER A 33 2.71 -7.55 2.93
C SER A 33 3.53 -6.39 2.38
N TYR A 34 3.31 -6.10 1.11
CA TYR A 34 3.96 -5.02 0.39
C TYR A 34 2.91 -4.17 -0.32
N ILE A 35 2.99 -2.86 -0.16
CA ILE A 35 2.29 -1.89 -0.98
C ILE A 35 3.11 -1.68 -2.26
N ARG A 36 2.48 -1.83 -3.42
CA ARG A 36 3.10 -1.71 -4.75
C ARG A 36 2.80 -0.35 -5.34
N ALA A 37 3.57 0.67 -4.97
CA ALA A 37 3.30 2.07 -5.32
C ALA A 37 3.25 2.35 -6.83
N ASN A 38 3.84 1.48 -7.66
CA ASN A 38 3.77 1.54 -9.12
C ASN A 38 2.57 0.81 -9.74
N MET A 39 1.74 0.14 -8.95
CA MET A 39 0.54 -0.59 -9.36
C MET A 39 -0.71 0.20 -8.94
N ILE A 40 -0.87 1.39 -9.51
CA ILE A 40 -1.99 2.31 -9.25
C ILE A 40 -3.14 1.97 -10.20
N PHE A 41 -4.35 1.96 -9.67
CA PHE A 41 -5.56 1.72 -10.47
C PHE A 41 -6.77 2.51 -9.95
N THR A 42 -7.81 2.55 -10.75
CA THR A 42 -9.12 3.09 -10.39
C THR A 42 -10.12 1.94 -10.19
N ALA A 43 -11.04 2.12 -9.25
CA ALA A 43 -12.12 1.19 -8.98
C ALA A 43 -13.32 1.97 -8.46
N SER A 44 -14.52 1.43 -8.65
CA SER A 44 -15.74 2.02 -8.08
C SER A 44 -15.75 1.83 -6.56
N LYS A 45 -16.21 2.85 -5.81
CA LYS A 45 -16.36 2.76 -4.35
C LYS A 45 -17.33 1.64 -3.95
N ALA A 46 -18.29 1.31 -4.82
CA ALA A 46 -19.22 0.20 -4.61
C ALA A 46 -18.54 -1.18 -4.55
N GLN A 47 -17.31 -1.31 -5.07
CA GLN A 47 -16.53 -2.56 -4.99
C GLN A 47 -15.83 -2.73 -3.63
N ILE A 48 -15.87 -1.74 -2.74
CA ILE A 48 -15.23 -1.80 -1.43
C ILE A 48 -16.19 -2.43 -0.41
N PHE A 49 -15.92 -3.69 -0.05
CA PHE A 49 -16.77 -4.43 0.90
C PHE A 49 -16.53 -4.03 2.37
N LYS A 50 -15.28 -3.82 2.77
CA LYS A 50 -14.93 -3.48 4.16
C LYS A 50 -13.58 -2.79 4.30
N LYS A 51 -13.38 -2.09 5.41
CA LYS A 51 -12.08 -1.57 5.86
C LYS A 51 -11.43 -2.57 6.81
N ILE A 52 -10.19 -2.97 6.52
CA ILE A 52 -9.41 -3.90 7.37
C ILE A 52 -8.59 -3.17 8.43
N CYS A 53 -7.85 -2.16 8.01
CA CYS A 53 -6.99 -1.34 8.85
C CYS A 53 -6.73 0.00 8.16
N ARG A 54 -6.05 0.90 8.86
CA ARG A 54 -5.45 2.10 8.25
C ARG A 54 -3.93 1.98 8.35
N VAL A 55 -3.24 2.37 7.28
CA VAL A 55 -1.78 2.48 7.27
C VAL A 55 -1.35 3.69 8.11
N ARG A 56 -0.26 3.55 8.88
CA ARG A 56 0.31 4.66 9.66
C ARG A 56 0.88 5.76 8.75
N ASP A 57 0.92 6.98 9.27
CA ASP A 57 1.28 8.16 8.49
C ASP A 57 2.72 8.12 7.97
N ALA A 58 3.64 7.44 8.67
CA ALA A 58 5.00 7.22 8.20
C ALA A 58 5.02 6.41 6.89
N GLN A 59 4.35 5.24 6.88
CA GLN A 59 4.30 4.39 5.69
C GLN A 59 3.43 5.00 4.58
N TYR A 60 2.34 5.69 4.93
CA TYR A 60 1.53 6.41 3.96
C TYR A 60 2.34 7.48 3.21
N ARG A 61 3.10 8.31 3.94
CA ARG A 61 3.97 9.33 3.33
C ARG A 61 4.98 8.71 2.37
N ARG A 62 5.63 7.62 2.77
CA ARG A 62 6.58 6.88 1.93
C ARG A 62 5.94 6.38 0.63
N VAL A 63 4.70 5.87 0.69
CA VAL A 63 3.95 5.47 -0.51
C VAL A 63 3.68 6.68 -1.42
N VAL A 64 3.22 7.80 -0.85
CA VAL A 64 2.91 9.02 -1.62
C VAL A 64 4.16 9.59 -2.30
N GLU A 65 5.30 9.64 -1.60
CA GLU A 65 6.58 10.10 -2.16
C GLU A 65 7.02 9.25 -3.34
N ILE A 66 6.91 7.93 -3.24
CA ILE A 66 7.24 7.02 -4.34
C ILE A 66 6.29 7.26 -5.52
N ILE A 67 4.98 7.35 -5.29
CA ILE A 67 3.98 7.65 -6.34
C ILE A 67 4.33 8.97 -7.03
N TYR A 68 4.64 10.00 -6.26
CA TYR A 68 5.03 11.30 -6.78
C TYR A 68 6.29 11.23 -7.65
N SER A 69 7.29 10.44 -7.24
CA SER A 69 8.51 10.21 -8.04
C SER A 69 8.27 9.49 -9.36
N ILE A 70 7.20 8.68 -9.44
CA ILE A 70 6.80 7.97 -10.68
C ILE A 70 6.12 8.94 -11.64
N ILE A 71 5.23 9.81 -11.11
CA ILE A 71 4.38 10.70 -11.92
C ILE A 71 5.14 11.95 -12.38
N ARG A 72 6.00 12.53 -11.53
CA ARG A 72 6.73 13.77 -11.82
C ARG A 72 7.94 13.58 -12.76
N LYS A 73 7.96 12.51 -13.56
CA LYS A 73 8.96 12.37 -14.62
C LYS A 73 8.75 13.40 -15.72
#